data_AF-X0RYY0-F1
#
_entry.id   AF-X0RYY0-F1
#
_cell.length_a   1.000
_cell.length_b   1.000
_cell.length_c   1.000
_cell.angle_alpha   90.00
_cell.angle_beta   90.00
_cell.angle_gamma   90.00
#
_symmetry.space_group_name_H-M   'P 1'
#
loop_
_entity.id
_entity.type
_entity.pdbx_description
1 polymer ?
#
loop_
_entity_poly.entity_id
_entity_poly.type
_entity_poly.pdbx_seq_one_letter_code
_entity_poly.pdbx_strand_id
1 'polypeptide(L)'
;HAALARKFGYRISVHSGSDKFSAFPLVGKLTQGRFHIKTAGTNWLEAVKVIAVKEPELYRRLHRAALERFGKATSYYHVTTNLSNVPPLSEVSDAGLPGLFDNPDARQLIHITYGELLRDEELGPAFFEALHNHIEEYWQALDVHIGRHLETLGVKKSG
;
A
#
# COMPACT_ATOMS: atom_id res chain seq x y z
N HIS A 1 21.95 -6.14 -15.45
CA HIS A 1 22.01 -5.97 -13.97
C HIS A 1 22.26 -7.26 -13.20
N ALA A 2 21.38 -8.27 -13.23
CA ALA A 2 21.54 -9.47 -12.39
C ALA A 2 22.87 -10.24 -12.63
N ALA A 3 23.32 -10.35 -13.88
CA ALA A 3 24.63 -10.96 -14.19
C ALA A 3 25.82 -10.20 -13.59
N LEU A 4 25.76 -8.86 -13.59
CA LEU A 4 26.80 -8.01 -12.97
C LEU A 4 26.80 -8.17 -11.45
N ALA A 5 25.62 -8.15 -10.82
CA ALA A 5 25.47 -8.38 -9.38
C ALA A 5 26.07 -9.73 -8.95
N ARG A 6 25.82 -10.79 -9.73
CA ARG A 6 26.45 -12.10 -9.49
C ARG A 6 27.96 -12.07 -9.67
N LYS A 7 28.46 -11.43 -10.74
CA LYS A 7 29.90 -11.32 -11.02
C LYS A 7 30.66 -10.59 -9.91
N PHE A 8 30.05 -9.56 -9.33
CA PHE A 8 30.71 -8.68 -8.35
C PHE A 8 30.24 -8.91 -6.90
N GLY A 9 29.40 -9.91 -6.64
CA GLY A 9 29.01 -10.34 -5.29
C GLY A 9 27.91 -9.54 -4.58
N TYR A 10 27.42 -8.43 -5.16
CA TYR A 10 26.32 -7.64 -4.57
C TYR A 10 24.93 -8.18 -4.93
N ARG A 11 23.88 -7.64 -4.29
CA ARG A 11 22.46 -7.97 -4.57
C ARG A 11 21.78 -6.85 -5.33
N ILE A 12 20.80 -7.21 -6.16
CA ILE A 12 19.88 -6.21 -6.74
C ILE A 12 18.87 -5.79 -5.67
N SER A 13 18.76 -4.48 -5.45
CA SER A 13 17.77 -3.86 -4.57
C SER A 13 16.65 -3.25 -5.42
N VAL A 14 15.41 -3.69 -5.25
CA VAL A 14 14.24 -3.11 -5.94
C VAL A 14 13.55 -2.14 -4.99
N HIS A 15 13.65 -0.85 -5.31
CA HIS A 15 12.98 0.24 -4.61
C HIS A 15 11.57 0.43 -5.17
N SER A 16 10.66 0.95 -4.34
CA SER A 16 9.22 1.03 -4.68
C SER A 16 8.67 -0.31 -5.19
N GLY A 17 9.20 -1.39 -4.61
CA GLY A 17 9.06 -2.75 -5.14
C GLY A 17 7.67 -3.31 -4.95
N SER A 18 6.91 -2.79 -3.99
CA SER A 18 5.54 -3.25 -3.75
C SER A 18 4.64 -3.13 -4.99
N ASP A 19 3.74 -4.12 -5.11
CA ASP A 19 2.74 -4.28 -6.16
C ASP A 19 3.31 -4.42 -7.58
N LYS A 20 4.63 -4.62 -7.74
CA LYS A 20 5.28 -4.86 -9.04
C LYS A 20 5.18 -6.34 -9.46
N PHE A 21 3.97 -6.91 -9.36
CA PHE A 21 3.71 -8.34 -9.59
C PHE A 21 4.13 -8.83 -10.98
N SER A 22 4.11 -7.97 -12.01
CA SER A 22 4.59 -8.30 -13.36
C SER A 22 6.11 -8.49 -13.42
N ALA A 23 6.87 -7.79 -12.58
CA ALA A 23 8.33 -7.83 -12.57
C ALA A 23 8.87 -8.93 -11.64
N PHE A 24 8.15 -9.27 -10.56
CA PHE A 24 8.64 -10.20 -9.53
C PHE A 24 9.09 -11.57 -10.05
N PRO A 25 8.36 -12.25 -10.98
CA PRO A 25 8.82 -13.55 -11.49
C PRO A 25 10.19 -13.44 -12.18
N LEU A 26 10.41 -12.37 -12.95
CA LEU A 26 11.69 -12.10 -13.60
C LEU A 26 12.78 -11.73 -12.59
N VAL A 27 12.46 -10.94 -11.57
CA VAL A 27 13.41 -10.59 -10.50
C VAL A 27 13.88 -11.86 -9.79
N GLY A 28 12.96 -12.70 -9.31
CA GLY A 28 13.29 -13.95 -8.62
C GLY A 28 14.15 -14.87 -9.49
N LYS A 29 13.70 -15.12 -10.73
CA LYS A 29 14.41 -15.98 -11.70
C LYS A 29 15.80 -15.46 -12.05
N LEU A 30 15.91 -14.21 -12.47
CA LEU A 30 17.16 -13.65 -12.98
C LEU A 30 18.19 -13.43 -11.89
N THR A 31 17.77 -13.18 -10.65
CA THR A 31 18.68 -13.01 -9.50
C THR A 31 18.95 -14.32 -8.76
N GLN A 32 18.30 -15.43 -9.15
CA GLN A 32 18.43 -16.74 -8.49
C GLN A 32 18.13 -16.64 -6.97
N GLY A 33 17.08 -15.89 -6.61
CA GLY A 33 16.71 -15.66 -5.22
C GLY A 33 17.62 -14.69 -4.45
N ARG A 34 18.66 -14.11 -5.07
CA ARG A 34 19.59 -13.17 -4.42
C ARG A 34 19.21 -11.72 -4.68
N PHE A 35 18.17 -11.26 -4.01
CA PHE A 35 17.64 -9.91 -4.13
C PHE A 35 17.37 -9.25 -2.77
N HIS A 36 17.04 -7.97 -2.80
CA HIS A 36 16.43 -7.23 -1.70
C HIS A 36 15.23 -6.45 -2.26
N ILE A 37 14.05 -6.61 -1.67
CA ILE A 37 12.84 -5.86 -2.03
C ILE A 37 12.48 -4.94 -0.88
N LYS A 38 12.18 -3.68 -1.19
CA LYS A 38 11.66 -2.72 -0.21
C LYS A 38 10.16 -2.54 -0.44
N THR A 39 9.37 -2.92 0.56
CA THR A 39 7.96 -2.54 0.71
C THR A 39 7.85 -1.53 1.85
N ALA A 40 6.87 -0.63 1.77
CA ALA A 40 6.58 0.32 2.85
C ALA A 40 5.11 0.74 2.76
N GLY A 41 4.78 1.57 1.76
CA GLY A 41 3.46 2.19 1.66
C GLY A 41 2.29 1.23 1.39
N THR A 42 2.54 0.01 0.91
CA THR A 42 1.44 -0.98 0.77
C THR A 42 0.96 -1.51 2.10
N ASN A 43 1.83 -1.58 3.12
CA ASN A 43 1.41 -2.00 4.46
C ASN A 43 0.41 -0.97 5.03
N TRP A 44 0.69 0.32 4.80
CA TRP A 44 -0.23 1.41 5.09
C TRP A 44 -1.56 1.24 4.32
N LEU A 45 -1.51 0.94 3.02
CA LEU A 45 -2.74 0.72 2.24
C LEU A 45 -3.57 -0.45 2.76
N GLU A 46 -2.96 -1.56 3.16
CA GLU A 46 -3.69 -2.69 3.78
C GLU A 46 -4.31 -2.29 5.12
N ALA A 47 -3.62 -1.49 5.95
CA ALA A 47 -4.19 -0.98 7.20
C ALA A 47 -5.42 -0.10 6.94
N VAL A 48 -5.33 0.87 6.01
CA VAL A 48 -6.49 1.73 5.68
C VAL A 48 -7.62 0.94 5.02
N LYS A 49 -7.30 -0.13 4.27
CA LYS A 49 -8.31 -1.03 3.70
C LYS A 49 -9.09 -1.77 4.79
N VAL A 50 -8.41 -2.21 5.86
CA VAL A 50 -9.10 -2.78 7.03
C VAL A 50 -10.04 -1.75 7.67
N ILE A 51 -9.59 -0.50 7.83
CA ILE A 51 -10.45 0.59 8.31
C ILE A 51 -11.66 0.83 7.39
N ALA A 52 -11.48 0.75 6.07
CA ALA A 52 -12.59 0.87 5.11
C ALA A 52 -13.66 -0.22 5.28
N VAL A 53 -13.26 -1.42 5.71
CA VAL A 53 -14.18 -2.55 5.97
C VAL A 53 -14.82 -2.42 7.34
N LYS A 54 -14.04 -2.09 8.37
CA LYS A 54 -14.43 -2.23 9.78
C LYS A 54 -15.00 -0.95 10.39
N GLU A 55 -14.52 0.20 9.93
CA GLU A 55 -14.84 1.53 10.44
C GLU A 55 -15.14 2.49 9.27
N PRO A 56 -16.21 2.24 8.49
CA PRO A 56 -16.46 2.94 7.22
C PRO A 56 -16.61 4.45 7.39
N GLU A 57 -17.18 4.91 8.50
CA GLU A 57 -17.28 6.34 8.82
C GLU A 57 -15.90 6.99 9.00
N LEU A 58 -14.99 6.31 9.72
CA LEU A 58 -13.62 6.76 9.89
C LEU A 58 -12.87 6.77 8.56
N TYR A 59 -13.02 5.74 7.74
CA TYR A 59 -12.45 5.73 6.39
C TYR A 59 -12.93 6.90 5.55
N ARG A 60 -14.24 7.22 5.57
CA ARG A 60 -14.78 8.37 4.84
C ARG A 60 -14.14 9.68 5.30
N ARG A 61 -13.91 9.85 6.60
CA ARG A 61 -13.22 11.03 7.14
C ARG A 61 -11.76 11.08 6.65
N LEU A 62 -11.03 9.97 6.73
CA LEU A 62 -9.66 9.87 6.23
C LEU A 62 -9.57 10.16 4.73
N HIS A 63 -10.49 9.62 3.93
CA HIS A 63 -10.52 9.82 2.48
C HIS A 63 -10.84 11.28 2.12
N ARG A 64 -11.79 11.93 2.79
CA ARG A 64 -12.05 13.38 2.60
C ARG A 64 -10.82 14.22 2.94
N ALA A 65 -10.19 13.96 4.09
CA ALA A 65 -8.96 14.66 4.48
C ALA A 65 -7.82 14.40 3.49
N ALA A 66 -7.74 13.21 2.90
CA ALA A 66 -6.77 12.91 1.85
C ALA A 66 -7.01 13.76 0.60
N LEU A 67 -8.25 13.91 0.14
CA LEU A 67 -8.61 14.76 -1.00
C LEU A 67 -8.21 16.22 -0.75
N GLU A 68 -8.53 16.76 0.42
CA GLU A 68 -8.20 18.13 0.82
C GLU A 68 -6.68 18.38 0.87
N ARG A 69 -5.91 17.38 1.33
CA ARG A 69 -4.46 17.50 1.58
C ARG A 69 -3.62 16.97 0.43
N PHE A 70 -4.23 16.43 -0.63
CA PHE A 70 -3.54 15.81 -1.76
C PHE A 70 -2.53 16.77 -2.40
N GLY A 71 -2.92 18.02 -2.64
CA GLY A 71 -2.05 19.04 -3.22
C GLY A 71 -0.74 19.22 -2.45
N LYS A 72 -0.80 19.25 -1.10
CA LYS A 72 0.40 19.33 -0.25
C LYS A 72 1.24 18.06 -0.33
N ALA A 73 0.61 16.89 -0.31
CA ALA A 73 1.30 15.59 -0.40
C ALA A 73 2.10 15.43 -1.71
N THR A 74 1.63 16.00 -2.83
CA THR A 74 2.36 15.97 -4.11
C THR A 74 3.69 16.72 -4.10
N SER A 75 3.94 17.61 -3.13
CA SER A 75 5.24 18.28 -2.98
C SER A 75 6.36 17.33 -2.53
N TYR A 76 5.99 16.19 -1.92
CA TYR A 76 6.92 15.19 -1.38
C TYR A 76 7.05 13.95 -2.28
N TYR A 77 6.10 13.74 -3.18
CA TYR A 77 6.00 12.55 -4.03
C TYR A 77 5.69 12.93 -5.48
N HIS A 78 6.48 12.38 -6.41
CA HIS A 78 6.16 12.49 -7.83
C HIS A 78 5.10 11.44 -8.21
N VAL A 79 3.87 11.89 -8.48
CA VAL A 79 2.74 11.05 -8.89
C VAL A 79 1.99 11.68 -10.07
N THR A 80 1.26 10.85 -10.83
CA THR A 80 0.43 11.27 -11.96
C THR A 80 -1.05 11.00 -11.71
N THR A 81 -1.47 11.02 -10.44
CA THR A 81 -2.83 10.69 -10.00
C THR A 81 -3.84 11.62 -10.66
N ASN A 82 -4.90 11.05 -11.24
CA ASN A 82 -6.03 11.80 -11.75
C ASN A 82 -7.21 11.72 -10.77
N LEU A 83 -7.45 12.78 -10.01
CA LEU A 83 -8.53 12.81 -9.02
C LEU A 83 -9.94 12.67 -9.64
N SER A 84 -10.12 12.99 -10.93
CA SER A 84 -11.39 12.77 -11.62
C SER A 84 -11.73 11.30 -11.81
N ASN A 85 -10.77 10.39 -11.65
CA ASN A 85 -11.01 8.95 -11.67
C ASN A 85 -11.43 8.39 -10.30
N VAL A 86 -11.37 9.19 -9.22
CA VAL A 86 -11.79 8.77 -7.88
C VAL A 86 -13.29 9.08 -7.73
N PRO A 87 -14.15 8.06 -7.53
CA PRO A 87 -15.58 8.29 -7.43
C PRO A 87 -15.92 9.11 -6.18
N PRO A 88 -16.93 10.00 -6.23
CA PRO A 88 -17.39 10.72 -5.06
C PRO A 88 -17.84 9.76 -3.96
N LEU A 89 -17.42 10.00 -2.72
CA LEU A 89 -17.79 9.14 -1.60
C LEU A 89 -19.31 9.04 -1.38
N SER A 90 -20.08 10.06 -1.78
CA SER A 90 -21.56 10.04 -1.72
C SER A 90 -22.19 8.98 -2.63
N GLU A 91 -21.47 8.51 -3.64
CA GLU A 91 -21.95 7.51 -4.61
C GLU A 91 -21.49 6.08 -4.26
N VAL A 92 -20.60 5.95 -3.28
CA VAL A 92 -20.06 4.67 -2.84
C VAL A 92 -20.71 4.30 -1.52
N SER A 93 -21.37 3.13 -1.44
CA SER A 93 -21.90 2.60 -0.18
C SER A 93 -20.78 2.18 0.77
N ASP A 94 -21.06 2.05 2.06
CA ASP A 94 -20.04 1.62 3.04
C ASP A 94 -19.41 0.27 2.67
N ALA A 95 -20.23 -0.69 2.26
CA ALA A 95 -19.76 -1.99 1.77
C ALA A 95 -18.92 -1.91 0.49
N GLY A 96 -19.05 -0.81 -0.28
CA GLY A 96 -18.29 -0.57 -1.50
C GLY A 96 -16.94 0.14 -1.29
N LEU A 97 -16.70 0.74 -0.12
CA LEU A 97 -15.46 1.49 0.17
C LEU A 97 -14.17 0.67 -0.04
N PRO A 98 -14.10 -0.64 0.32
CA PRO A 98 -12.90 -1.43 0.08
C PRO A 98 -12.54 -1.57 -1.41
N GLY A 99 -13.52 -1.46 -2.31
CA GLY A 99 -13.31 -1.52 -3.77
C GLY A 99 -12.52 -0.32 -4.31
N LEU A 100 -12.44 0.79 -3.56
CA LEU A 100 -11.59 1.93 -3.93
C LEU A 100 -10.12 1.55 -3.96
N PHE A 101 -9.71 0.51 -3.23
CA PHE A 101 -8.32 0.03 -3.23
C PHE A 101 -7.94 -0.77 -4.47
N ASP A 102 -8.87 -0.99 -5.40
CA ASP A 102 -8.59 -1.54 -6.74
C ASP A 102 -8.42 -0.43 -7.78
N ASN A 103 -8.84 0.81 -7.47
CA ASN A 103 -8.64 1.98 -8.32
C ASN A 103 -7.24 2.57 -8.11
N PRO A 104 -6.36 2.61 -9.14
CA PRO A 104 -5.00 3.09 -9.00
C PRO A 104 -4.89 4.53 -8.49
N ASP A 105 -5.81 5.41 -8.90
CA ASP A 105 -5.79 6.82 -8.49
C ASP A 105 -6.23 6.98 -7.03
N ALA A 106 -7.25 6.24 -6.60
CA ALA A 106 -7.67 6.23 -5.20
C ALA A 106 -6.61 5.59 -4.28
N ARG A 107 -5.93 4.54 -4.73
CA ARG A 107 -4.77 3.97 -4.02
C ARG A 107 -3.66 5.00 -3.88
N GLN A 108 -3.30 5.72 -4.95
CA GLN A 108 -2.24 6.72 -4.90
C GLN A 108 -2.58 7.89 -3.99
N LEU A 109 -3.83 8.37 -4.04
CA LEU A 109 -4.37 9.39 -3.13
C LEU A 109 -4.08 9.01 -1.68
N ILE A 110 -4.54 7.83 -1.23
CA ILE A 110 -4.34 7.37 0.15
C ILE A 110 -2.86 7.09 0.46
N HIS A 111 -2.11 6.55 -0.51
CA HIS A 111 -0.72 6.17 -0.31
C HIS A 111 0.17 7.36 0.03
N ILE A 112 0.03 8.49 -0.68
CA ILE A 112 0.95 9.63 -0.49
C ILE A 112 0.53 10.57 0.64
N THR A 113 -0.74 10.53 1.05
CA THR A 113 -1.26 11.42 2.10
C THR A 113 -1.06 10.89 3.52
N TYR A 114 -0.47 9.70 3.71
CA TYR A 114 -0.29 9.08 5.03
C TYR A 114 0.30 10.04 6.07
N GLY A 115 1.34 10.82 5.71
CA GLY A 115 1.98 11.76 6.63
C GLY A 115 1.12 12.97 6.98
N GLU A 116 0.19 13.36 6.10
CA GLU A 116 -0.77 14.43 6.36
C GLU A 116 -1.97 13.93 7.19
N LEU A 117 -2.32 12.66 7.06
CA LEU A 117 -3.41 12.02 7.82
C LEU A 117 -2.96 11.67 9.25
N LEU A 118 -1.79 11.07 9.40
CA LEU A 118 -1.29 10.59 10.70
C LEU A 118 -0.78 11.71 11.62
N ARG A 119 -0.46 12.89 11.07
CA ARG A 119 -0.10 14.07 11.87
C ARG A 119 -1.30 14.91 12.30
N ASP A 120 -2.48 14.55 11.82
CA ASP A 120 -3.72 15.17 12.27
C ASP A 120 -3.97 14.83 13.74
N GLU A 121 -4.31 15.83 14.54
CA GLU A 121 -4.52 15.67 15.98
C GLU A 121 -5.75 14.82 16.33
N GLU A 122 -6.70 14.67 15.40
CA GLU A 122 -7.90 13.86 15.61
C GLU A 122 -7.85 12.56 14.79
N LEU A 123 -7.54 12.64 13.50
CA LEU A 123 -7.56 11.47 12.60
C LEU A 123 -6.43 10.50 12.89
N GLY A 124 -5.25 10.99 13.28
CA GLY A 124 -4.11 10.14 13.62
C GLY A 124 -4.43 9.21 14.79
N PRO A 125 -4.80 9.74 15.97
CA PRO A 125 -5.20 8.94 17.11
C PRO A 125 -6.38 8.01 16.81
N ALA A 126 -7.44 8.51 16.15
CA ALA A 126 -8.61 7.69 15.80
C ALA A 126 -8.24 6.52 14.88
N PHE A 127 -7.32 6.73 13.92
CA PHE A 127 -6.82 5.67 13.07
C PHE A 127 -6.05 4.59 13.86
N PHE A 128 -5.17 4.99 14.77
CA PHE A 128 -4.38 4.04 15.55
C PHE A 128 -5.25 3.24 16.54
N GLU A 129 -6.23 3.88 17.17
CA GLU A 129 -7.20 3.20 18.03
C GLU A 129 -8.01 2.16 17.25
N ALA A 130 -8.57 2.56 16.10
CA ALA A 130 -9.31 1.66 15.23
C ALA A 130 -8.44 0.50 14.73
N LEU A 131 -7.21 0.77 14.29
CA LEU A 131 -6.30 -0.27 13.83
C LEU A 131 -5.93 -1.24 14.95
N HIS A 132 -5.79 -0.75 16.19
CA HIS A 132 -5.54 -1.61 17.35
C HIS A 132 -6.74 -2.53 17.65
N ASN A 133 -7.97 -2.01 17.53
CA ASN A 133 -9.19 -2.80 17.73
C ASN A 133 -9.37 -3.90 16.68
N HIS A 134 -8.81 -3.72 15.47
CA HIS A 134 -8.90 -4.66 14.34
C HIS A 134 -7.52 -5.19 13.92
N ILE A 135 -6.62 -5.40 14.89
CA ILE A 135 -5.22 -5.74 14.61
C ILE A 135 -5.06 -7.12 13.96
N GLU A 136 -5.92 -8.08 14.30
CA GLU A 136 -5.91 -9.43 13.75
C GLU A 136 -6.25 -9.42 12.25
N GLU A 137 -7.26 -8.64 11.84
CA GLU A 137 -7.62 -8.46 10.44
C GLU A 137 -6.51 -7.77 9.65
N TYR A 138 -5.79 -6.84 10.27
CA TYR A 138 -4.62 -6.23 9.66
C TYR A 138 -3.49 -7.25 9.47
N TRP A 139 -3.19 -8.10 10.46
CA TRP A 139 -2.19 -9.16 10.31
C TRP A 139 -2.57 -10.17 9.23
N GLN A 140 -3.84 -10.57 9.16
CA GLN A 140 -4.34 -11.45 8.09
C GLN A 140 -4.20 -10.79 6.71
N ALA A 141 -4.54 -9.50 6.60
CA ALA A 141 -4.36 -8.75 5.35
C ALA A 141 -2.89 -8.70 4.93
N LEU A 142 -1.97 -8.47 5.88
CA LEU A 142 -0.53 -8.49 5.62
C LEU A 142 -0.04 -9.87 5.20
N ASP A 143 -0.46 -10.95 5.86
CA ASP A 143 -0.04 -12.31 5.52
C ASP A 143 -0.44 -12.66 4.07
N VAL A 144 -1.67 -12.34 3.69
CA VAL A 144 -2.13 -12.53 2.30
C VAL A 144 -1.37 -11.64 1.33
N HIS A 145 -1.26 -10.35 1.61
CA HIS A 145 -0.70 -9.37 0.68
C HIS A 145 0.82 -9.56 0.49
N ILE A 146 1.57 -9.69 1.59
CA ILE A 146 3.02 -9.91 1.56
C ILE A 146 3.33 -11.36 1.18
N GLY A 147 2.51 -12.33 1.57
CA GLY A 147 2.61 -13.71 1.10
C GLY A 147 2.59 -13.79 -0.42
N ARG A 148 1.63 -13.10 -1.07
CA ARG A 148 1.58 -13.00 -2.55
C ARG A 148 2.85 -12.42 -3.15
N HIS A 149 3.46 -11.41 -2.51
CA HIS A 149 4.74 -10.85 -2.96
C HIS A 149 5.85 -11.91 -2.91
N LEU A 150 5.98 -12.62 -1.79
CA LEU A 150 6.99 -13.66 -1.61
C LEU A 150 6.79 -14.83 -2.59
N GLU A 151 5.54 -15.26 -2.80
CA GLU A 151 5.18 -16.33 -3.74
C GLU A 151 5.53 -15.94 -5.18
N THR A 152 5.15 -14.74 -5.63
CA THR A 152 5.48 -14.26 -6.98
C THR A 152 6.98 -14.02 -7.21
N LEU A 153 7.75 -13.76 -6.14
CA LEU A 153 9.21 -13.72 -6.16
C LEU A 153 9.87 -15.11 -6.18
N GLY A 154 9.08 -16.18 -6.01
CA GLY A 154 9.58 -17.56 -5.95
C GLY A 154 10.28 -17.91 -4.63
N VAL A 155 9.96 -17.19 -3.55
CA VAL A 155 10.46 -17.52 -2.20
C VAL A 155 9.73 -18.76 -1.71
N LYS A 156 10.50 -19.80 -1.33
CA LYS A 156 9.92 -21.02 -0.76
C LYS A 156 9.42 -20.73 0.65
N LYS A 157 8.20 -21.15 0.97
CA LYS A 157 7.74 -21.20 2.37
C LYS A 157 8.61 -22.23 3.11
N SER A 158 9.21 -21.83 4.22
CA SER A 158 9.83 -22.78 5.14
C SER A 158 8.70 -23.62 5.73
N GLY A 159 8.74 -24.93 5.48
CA GLY A 159 7.86 -25.90 6.14
C GLY A 159 8.32 -26.22 7.56
#